data_AF-A0AAD7Z063-F1
#
_entry.id   AF-A0AAD7Z063-F1
#
_cell.length_a   1.000
_cell.length_b   1.000
_cell.length_c   1.000
_cell.angle_alpha   90.00
_cell.angle_beta   90.00
_cell.angle_gamma   90.00
#
_symmetry.space_group_name_H-M   'P 1'
#
loop_
_entity.id
_entity.type
_entity.pdbx_description
1 polymer ?
#
loop_
_entity_poly.entity_id
_entity_poly.type
_entity_poly.pdbx_seq_one_letter_code
_entity_poly.pdbx_strand_id
1 'polypeptide(L)'
;MAFRSCVGVIFLGCLVVLASSAVPKAKGRKPVNPPTRTINDNEKKAEAEAEITNDCPEDGFFADAEQCDKYYECRAGNIIEKLCPDGMVFNDYSSQEEKCDLPFNLDCSARPKLQTPIPQLHCPRLNGYFSHEDPKECGKFYYCVDGKFNMITCPDGLVYNDKTGICTWPDEAKKKGCGAADVFDFDCPAVNETFGLTHPRYADPEDCQFFYVCINGNTPRRSGCKLGQAFDDVNKKCDWARKVPECADWYKGQLTDAELDALENPPTAKPAGSGGSRRKPNRPLKGSKAVEDEE
;
A
#
# COMPACT_ATOMS: atom_id res chain seq x y z
N MET A 1 -36.21 -28.27 -64.37
CA MET A 1 -35.04 -27.94 -65.21
C MET A 1 -34.06 -27.21 -64.28
N ALA A 2 -33.08 -27.89 -63.66
CA ALA A 2 -31.79 -28.36 -64.22
C ALA A 2 -31.01 -27.16 -64.83
N PHE A 3 -29.79 -26.76 -64.44
CA PHE A 3 -28.52 -27.45 -64.16
C PHE A 3 -27.65 -26.53 -63.24
N ARG A 4 -26.94 -27.01 -62.21
CA ARG A 4 -25.55 -27.55 -62.22
C ARG A 4 -24.51 -26.70 -62.97
N SER A 5 -23.51 -26.19 -62.24
CA SER A 5 -22.09 -26.44 -62.56
C SER A 5 -21.14 -26.11 -61.39
N CYS A 6 -20.24 -27.07 -61.14
CA CYS A 6 -19.14 -27.09 -60.18
C CYS A 6 -17.83 -26.56 -60.80
N VAL A 7 -16.78 -26.57 -59.97
CA VAL A 7 -15.32 -26.56 -60.26
C VAL A 7 -14.73 -25.15 -60.25
N GLY A 8 -13.66 -24.79 -59.51
CA GLY A 8 -12.69 -25.50 -58.67
C GLY A 8 -11.37 -24.72 -58.74
N VAL A 9 -10.76 -24.33 -57.61
CA VAL A 9 -9.42 -23.70 -57.57
C VAL A 9 -8.75 -24.14 -56.26
N ILE A 10 -7.99 -25.24 -56.28
CA ILE A 10 -6.52 -25.32 -56.32
C ILE A 10 -5.84 -24.71 -55.08
N PHE A 11 -5.40 -25.62 -54.19
CA PHE A 11 -4.39 -25.39 -53.14
C PHE A 11 -3.05 -24.98 -53.79
N LEU A 12 -2.51 -23.82 -53.43
CA LEU A 12 -1.09 -23.51 -53.59
C LEU A 12 -0.49 -23.23 -52.22
N GLY A 13 0.27 -24.19 -51.70
CA GLY A 13 1.15 -24.00 -50.56
C GLY A 13 2.30 -23.07 -50.94
N CYS A 14 2.50 -22.02 -50.14
CA CYS A 14 3.65 -21.13 -50.26
C CYS A 14 4.76 -21.65 -49.34
N LEU A 15 5.78 -22.26 -49.95
CA LEU A 15 7.06 -22.61 -49.34
C LEU A 15 7.86 -21.32 -49.11
N VAL A 16 7.99 -20.90 -47.86
CA VAL A 16 8.96 -19.87 -47.46
C VAL A 16 10.18 -20.59 -46.90
N VAL A 17 11.25 -20.62 -47.69
CA VAL A 17 12.59 -21.09 -47.30
C VAL A 17 13.26 -19.96 -46.53
N LEU A 18 13.53 -20.16 -45.24
CA LEU A 18 14.45 -19.31 -44.49
C LEU A 18 15.73 -20.08 -44.19
N ALA A 19 16.81 -19.61 -44.80
CA ALA A 19 18.17 -20.07 -44.56
C ALA A 19 18.58 -19.80 -43.10
N SER A 20 19.08 -20.83 -42.43
CA SER A 20 19.60 -20.75 -41.06
C SER A 20 21.06 -20.29 -41.06
N SER A 21 21.33 -19.12 -40.49
CA SER A 21 22.67 -18.70 -40.11
C SER A 21 23.03 -19.32 -38.75
N ALA A 22 24.08 -20.13 -38.74
CA ALA A 22 24.59 -20.82 -37.55
C ALA A 22 25.35 -19.87 -36.61
N VAL A 23 25.02 -19.91 -35.32
CA VAL A 23 25.80 -19.29 -34.22
C VAL A 23 26.53 -20.40 -33.44
N PRO A 24 27.83 -20.26 -33.13
CA PRO A 24 28.63 -21.33 -32.55
C PRO A 24 28.30 -21.64 -31.07
N LYS A 25 28.30 -22.94 -30.76
CA LYS A 25 28.00 -23.57 -29.46
C LYS A 25 29.13 -23.32 -28.45
N ALA A 26 28.87 -22.54 -27.40
CA ALA A 26 29.74 -22.46 -26.23
C ALA A 26 29.56 -23.72 -25.36
N LYS A 27 30.66 -24.33 -24.92
CA LYS A 27 30.71 -25.57 -24.14
C LYS A 27 30.21 -25.31 -22.72
N GLY A 28 29.03 -25.86 -22.38
CA GLY A 28 28.51 -25.89 -21.01
C GLY A 28 29.34 -26.81 -20.11
N ARG A 29 29.73 -26.30 -18.94
CA ARG A 29 30.27 -27.09 -17.83
C ARG A 29 29.10 -27.86 -17.19
N LYS A 30 29.28 -29.16 -16.94
CA LYS A 30 28.30 -29.97 -16.20
C LYS A 30 28.21 -29.48 -14.75
N PRO A 31 27.01 -29.24 -14.19
CA PRO A 31 26.88 -29.03 -12.75
C PRO A 31 27.18 -30.35 -12.03
N VAL A 32 28.04 -30.28 -11.03
CA VAL A 32 28.31 -31.37 -10.09
C VAL A 32 27.16 -31.35 -9.07
N ASN A 33 26.32 -32.40 -9.07
CA ASN A 33 25.30 -32.56 -8.05
C ASN A 33 25.98 -32.96 -6.73
N PRO A 34 25.65 -32.32 -5.58
CA PRO A 34 26.06 -32.80 -4.28
C PRO A 34 25.33 -34.13 -3.95
N PRO A 35 25.91 -34.99 -3.10
CA PRO A 35 25.37 -36.32 -2.85
C PRO A 35 24.02 -36.23 -2.14
N THR A 36 23.00 -36.83 -2.77
CA THR A 36 21.67 -37.06 -2.19
C THR A 36 21.82 -37.96 -0.96
N ARG A 37 21.62 -37.42 0.23
CA ARG A 37 21.39 -38.22 1.43
C ARG A 37 19.99 -38.82 1.31
N THR A 38 19.91 -40.14 1.18
CA THR A 38 18.65 -40.88 1.28
C THR A 38 18.12 -40.75 2.70
N ILE A 39 17.15 -39.87 2.89
CA ILE A 39 16.35 -39.80 4.12
C ILE A 39 15.31 -40.92 4.03
N ASN A 40 15.32 -41.80 5.01
CA ASN A 40 14.39 -42.94 5.08
C ASN A 40 12.95 -42.42 5.16
N ASP A 41 12.02 -43.12 4.51
CA ASP A 41 10.58 -42.79 4.54
C ASP A 41 9.97 -42.83 5.97
N ASN A 42 10.71 -43.39 6.94
CA ASN A 42 10.37 -43.34 8.37
C ASN A 42 10.65 -41.97 9.04
N GLU A 43 11.50 -41.11 8.49
CA GLU A 43 11.69 -39.73 8.98
C GLU A 43 10.62 -38.78 8.42
N LYS A 44 10.13 -39.03 7.19
CA LYS A 44 9.01 -38.27 6.61
C LYS A 44 7.65 -38.56 7.25
N LYS A 45 7.51 -39.73 7.90
CA LYS A 45 6.30 -40.07 8.65
C LYS A 45 6.30 -39.48 10.07
N ALA A 46 7.45 -39.11 10.61
CA ALA A 46 7.56 -38.48 11.93
C ALA A 46 7.26 -36.96 11.92
N GLU A 47 7.26 -36.32 10.75
CA GLU A 47 6.95 -34.88 10.58
C GLU A 47 5.48 -34.63 10.20
N ALA A 48 4.71 -35.67 9.88
CA ALA A 48 3.30 -35.58 9.46
C ALA A 48 2.30 -36.03 10.53
N GLU A 49 2.80 -36.47 11.68
CA GLU A 49 2.03 -36.70 12.91
C GLU A 49 2.80 -36.01 14.03
N ALA A 50 2.87 -34.67 13.97
CA ALA A 50 2.99 -33.93 15.22
C ALA A 50 1.68 -34.18 15.96
N GLU A 51 1.63 -35.32 16.67
CA GLU A 51 0.80 -35.41 17.86
C GLU A 51 1.02 -34.10 18.61
N ILE A 52 -0.07 -33.42 18.94
CA ILE A 52 -0.06 -32.32 19.90
C ILE A 52 0.62 -32.92 21.13
N THR A 53 1.94 -32.71 21.24
CA THR A 53 2.68 -33.16 22.40
C THR A 53 2.02 -32.39 23.53
N ASN A 54 1.42 -33.12 24.48
CA ASN A 54 0.79 -32.54 25.67
C ASN A 54 1.80 -31.79 26.57
N ASP A 55 2.99 -31.49 26.04
CA ASP A 55 4.12 -30.88 26.73
C ASP A 55 4.45 -29.55 26.05
N CYS A 56 4.29 -28.48 26.84
CA CYS A 56 4.82 -27.16 26.55
C CYS A 56 6.35 -27.20 26.57
N PRO A 57 7.05 -26.69 25.54
CA PRO A 57 8.50 -26.60 25.56
C PRO A 57 8.99 -25.73 26.73
N GLU A 58 8.36 -24.57 26.92
CA GLU A 58 8.64 -23.57 27.94
C GLU A 58 7.36 -22.77 28.27
N ASP A 59 7.40 -21.96 29.33
CA ASP A 59 6.34 -21.00 29.63
C ASP A 59 6.30 -19.89 28.56
N GLY A 60 5.11 -19.64 28.00
CA GLY A 60 4.95 -18.68 26.92
C GLY A 60 3.66 -18.85 26.11
N PHE A 61 3.62 -18.21 24.94
CA PHE A 61 2.50 -18.20 24.02
C PHE A 61 2.90 -18.79 22.67
N PHE A 62 2.10 -19.72 22.15
CA PHE A 62 2.42 -20.47 20.94
C PHE A 62 1.23 -20.49 19.99
N ALA A 63 1.47 -20.29 18.69
CA ALA A 63 0.43 -20.34 17.66
C ALA A 63 -0.14 -21.74 17.48
N ASP A 64 -1.41 -21.82 17.08
CA ASP A 64 -1.98 -23.05 16.56
C ASP A 64 -1.46 -23.38 15.15
N ALA A 65 -1.34 -24.68 14.86
CA ALA A 65 -0.79 -25.17 13.60
C ALA A 65 -1.72 -24.96 12.40
N GLU A 66 -3.04 -24.85 12.62
CA GLU A 66 -4.03 -24.79 11.53
C GLU A 66 -4.86 -23.49 11.56
N GLN A 67 -5.03 -22.87 12.73
CA GLN A 67 -5.90 -21.74 12.95
C GLN A 67 -5.12 -20.46 13.31
N CYS A 68 -5.25 -19.41 12.49
CA CYS A 68 -4.43 -18.20 12.64
C CYS A 68 -4.77 -17.36 13.87
N ASP A 69 -6.00 -17.46 14.36
CA ASP A 69 -6.49 -16.71 15.52
C ASP A 69 -6.56 -17.55 16.80
N LYS A 70 -6.09 -18.81 16.77
CA LYS A 70 -5.94 -19.66 17.95
C LYS A 70 -4.49 -19.71 18.39
N TYR A 71 -4.30 -19.71 19.70
CA TYR A 71 -3.00 -19.82 20.34
C TYR A 71 -3.14 -20.52 21.70
N TYR A 72 -2.00 -20.89 22.26
CA TYR A 72 -1.87 -21.61 23.51
C TYR A 72 -1.04 -20.79 24.47
N GLU A 73 -1.53 -20.61 25.70
CA GLU A 73 -0.71 -20.18 26.83
C GLU A 73 -0.18 -21.43 27.55
N CYS A 74 1.14 -21.54 27.60
CA CYS A 74 1.86 -22.56 28.33
C CYS A 74 2.32 -22.01 29.67
N ARG A 75 1.89 -22.65 30.76
CA ARG A 75 2.30 -22.27 32.11
C ARG A 75 2.48 -23.48 33.03
N ALA A 76 3.70 -23.67 33.51
CA ALA A 76 4.10 -24.78 34.37
C ALA A 76 3.68 -26.15 33.80
N GLY A 77 3.87 -26.33 32.48
CA GLY A 77 3.50 -27.54 31.75
C GLY A 77 2.00 -27.68 31.43
N ASN A 78 1.16 -26.73 31.82
CA ASN A 78 -0.27 -26.74 31.45
C ASN A 78 -0.50 -25.91 30.19
N ILE A 79 -1.29 -26.47 29.27
CA ILE A 79 -1.72 -25.81 28.03
C ILE A 79 -3.11 -25.21 28.26
N ILE A 80 -3.24 -23.90 28.06
CA ILE A 80 -4.52 -23.19 28.05
C ILE A 80 -4.79 -22.72 26.64
N GLU A 81 -5.83 -23.27 26.00
CA GLU A 81 -6.25 -22.80 24.68
C GLU A 81 -6.92 -21.44 24.76
N LYS A 82 -6.56 -20.54 23.84
CA LYS A 82 -7.12 -19.20 23.73
C LYS A 82 -7.38 -18.82 22.28
N LEU A 83 -8.26 -17.84 22.09
CA LEU A 83 -8.55 -17.22 20.81
C LEU A 83 -8.23 -15.73 20.89
N CYS A 84 -7.72 -15.18 19.80
CA CYS A 84 -7.65 -13.74 19.61
C CYS A 84 -9.08 -13.16 19.53
N PRO A 85 -9.27 -11.88 19.87
CA PRO A 85 -10.52 -11.19 19.62
C PRO A 85 -10.98 -11.36 18.16
N ASP A 86 -12.29 -11.53 17.95
CA ASP A 86 -12.83 -11.79 16.61
C ASP A 86 -12.38 -10.71 15.61
N GLY A 87 -11.78 -11.16 14.51
CA GLY A 87 -11.21 -10.29 13.47
C GLY A 87 -9.71 -9.99 13.62
N MET A 88 -9.06 -10.50 14.66
CA MET A 88 -7.60 -10.44 14.85
C MET A 88 -6.97 -11.83 14.75
N VAL A 89 -5.65 -11.88 14.54
CA VAL A 89 -4.87 -13.11 14.44
C VAL A 89 -3.68 -13.07 15.39
N PHE A 90 -3.22 -14.23 15.84
CA PHE A 90 -2.15 -14.32 16.82
C PHE A 90 -0.80 -14.00 16.18
N ASN A 91 -0.03 -13.13 16.83
CA ASN A 91 1.33 -12.77 16.45
C ASN A 91 2.32 -13.66 17.20
N ASP A 92 3.03 -14.52 16.48
CA ASP A 92 3.97 -15.50 17.03
C ASP A 92 5.44 -15.08 16.96
N TYR A 93 5.74 -13.79 16.70
CA TYR A 93 7.12 -13.30 16.67
C TYR A 93 7.83 -13.34 18.04
N SER A 94 7.07 -13.38 19.14
CA SER A 94 7.60 -13.50 20.49
C SER A 94 6.72 -14.43 21.32
N SER A 95 7.30 -15.52 21.83
CA SER A 95 6.60 -16.43 22.74
C SER A 95 6.38 -15.84 24.14
N GLN A 96 6.89 -14.64 24.42
CA GLN A 96 6.75 -13.99 25.74
C GLN A 96 5.64 -12.93 25.76
N GLU A 97 5.05 -12.60 24.61
CA GLU A 97 4.00 -11.58 24.49
C GLU A 97 2.70 -12.19 23.98
N GLU A 98 1.62 -12.04 24.75
CA GLU A 98 0.27 -12.37 24.30
C GLU A 98 -0.24 -11.28 23.37
N LYS A 99 0.10 -11.38 22.07
CA LYS A 99 -0.21 -10.33 21.10
C LYS A 99 -1.08 -10.85 19.97
N CYS A 100 -2.19 -10.15 19.75
CA CYS A 100 -3.01 -10.30 18.56
C CYS A 100 -2.84 -9.06 17.67
N ASP A 101 -2.72 -9.26 16.38
CA ASP A 101 -2.58 -8.20 15.37
C ASP A 101 -3.65 -8.37 14.28
N LEU A 102 -3.78 -7.35 13.43
CA LEU A 102 -4.69 -7.43 12.28
C LEU A 102 -4.16 -8.45 11.25
N PRO A 103 -5.05 -9.16 10.54
CA PRO A 103 -4.65 -10.13 9.51
C PRO A 103 -3.74 -9.58 8.41
N PHE A 104 -3.78 -8.26 8.16
CA PHE A 104 -2.97 -7.61 7.13
C PHE A 104 -1.48 -7.49 7.51
N ASN A 105 -1.14 -7.58 8.80
CA ASN A 105 0.23 -7.44 9.30
C ASN A 105 0.97 -8.78 9.42
N LEU A 106 0.28 -9.91 9.23
CA LEU A 106 0.80 -11.25 9.50
C LEU A 106 0.44 -12.21 8.37
N ASP A 107 1.34 -13.14 8.06
CA ASP A 107 1.10 -14.17 7.06
C ASP A 107 0.42 -15.40 7.68
N CYS A 108 -0.89 -15.52 7.45
CA CYS A 108 -1.69 -16.66 7.89
C CYS A 108 -1.73 -17.82 6.88
N SER A 109 -0.95 -17.79 5.80
CA SER A 109 -1.06 -18.77 4.70
C SER A 109 -0.81 -20.22 5.14
N ALA A 110 0.03 -20.43 6.16
CA ALA A 110 0.30 -21.75 6.72
C ALA A 110 -0.82 -22.27 7.64
N ARG A 111 -1.60 -21.37 8.26
CA ARG A 111 -2.65 -21.66 9.24
C ARG A 111 -3.93 -20.87 8.94
N PRO A 112 -4.60 -21.15 7.81
CA PRO A 112 -5.62 -20.24 7.27
C PRO A 112 -6.98 -20.30 8.00
N LYS A 113 -7.20 -21.25 8.92
CA LYS A 113 -8.48 -21.35 9.63
C LYS A 113 -8.62 -20.15 10.57
N LEU A 114 -9.87 -19.74 10.78
CA LEU A 114 -10.24 -18.68 11.71
C LEU A 114 -11.47 -19.12 12.51
N GLN A 115 -11.71 -18.49 13.65
CA GLN A 115 -12.94 -18.68 14.41
C GLN A 115 -14.16 -18.24 13.58
N THR A 116 -15.35 -18.66 13.99
CA THR A 116 -16.59 -18.21 13.37
C THR A 116 -16.77 -16.70 13.56
N PRO A 117 -17.04 -15.92 12.50
CA PRO A 117 -17.22 -14.47 12.61
C PRO A 117 -18.43 -14.10 13.46
N ILE A 118 -18.32 -12.99 14.20
CA ILE A 118 -19.42 -12.40 14.95
C ILE A 118 -19.81 -11.08 14.26
N PRO A 119 -20.75 -11.11 13.29
CA PRO A 119 -21.10 -9.92 12.52
C PRO A 119 -21.90 -8.92 13.36
N GLN A 120 -21.64 -7.64 13.13
CA GLN A 120 -22.38 -6.48 13.63
C GLN A 120 -22.67 -5.51 12.46
N LEU A 121 -23.40 -4.43 12.72
CA LEU A 121 -23.68 -3.41 11.70
C LEU A 121 -22.36 -2.87 11.11
N HIS A 122 -22.18 -3.01 9.80
CA HIS A 122 -20.98 -2.62 9.03
C HIS A 122 -19.66 -3.33 9.42
N CYS A 123 -19.72 -4.28 10.35
CA CYS A 123 -18.57 -5.00 10.87
C CYS A 123 -18.79 -6.51 10.67
N PRO A 124 -18.33 -7.10 9.54
CA PRO A 124 -18.37 -8.55 9.33
C PRO A 124 -17.71 -9.36 10.46
N ARG A 125 -16.74 -8.77 11.16
CA ARG A 125 -16.11 -9.27 12.39
C ARG A 125 -16.07 -8.13 13.41
N LEU A 126 -15.92 -8.44 14.70
CA LEU A 126 -15.87 -7.42 15.75
C LEU A 126 -14.72 -6.42 15.58
N ASN A 127 -13.56 -6.86 15.09
CA ASN A 127 -12.38 -6.02 14.91
C ASN A 127 -11.89 -6.07 13.46
N GLY A 128 -11.42 -4.94 12.95
CA GLY A 128 -10.77 -4.88 11.63
C GLY A 128 -11.19 -3.71 10.77
N TYR A 129 -10.76 -3.75 9.51
CA TYR A 129 -11.09 -2.76 8.50
C TYR A 129 -11.90 -3.43 7.38
N PHE A 130 -13.04 -2.84 7.02
CA PHE A 130 -14.00 -3.43 6.10
C PHE A 130 -14.49 -2.43 5.06
N SER A 131 -14.61 -2.85 3.81
CA SER A 131 -15.20 -2.02 2.75
C SER A 131 -16.60 -1.53 3.10
N HIS A 132 -16.95 -0.37 2.54
CA HIS A 132 -18.33 0.08 2.51
C HIS A 132 -19.24 -0.94 1.78
N GLU A 133 -20.50 -1.03 2.21
CA GLU A 133 -21.47 -2.01 1.69
C GLU A 133 -21.92 -1.70 0.26
N ASP A 134 -22.04 -0.40 -0.06
CA ASP A 134 -22.24 0.05 -1.45
C ASP A 134 -20.93 -0.13 -2.24
N PRO A 135 -20.90 -0.97 -3.29
CA PRO A 135 -19.71 -1.17 -4.11
C PRO A 135 -19.24 0.08 -4.86
N LYS A 136 -20.11 1.10 -5.03
CA LYS A 136 -19.73 2.39 -5.65
C LYS A 136 -19.00 3.31 -4.70
N GLU A 137 -19.11 3.10 -3.40
CA GLU A 137 -18.44 3.88 -2.37
C GLU A 137 -17.00 3.35 -2.17
N CYS A 138 -16.19 3.52 -3.20
CA CYS A 138 -14.84 2.96 -3.30
C CYS A 138 -13.86 3.55 -2.29
N GLY A 139 -14.02 4.84 -1.96
CA GLY A 139 -13.17 5.56 -1.02
C GLY A 139 -13.62 5.47 0.44
N LYS A 140 -14.70 4.75 0.76
CA LYS A 140 -15.21 4.65 2.15
C LYS A 140 -15.00 3.24 2.70
N PHE A 141 -14.68 3.19 3.99
CA PHE A 141 -14.50 1.94 4.72
C PHE A 141 -14.82 2.13 6.20
N TYR A 142 -14.98 1.02 6.91
CA TYR A 142 -15.29 0.97 8.32
C TYR A 142 -14.08 0.47 9.11
N TYR A 143 -13.76 1.15 10.19
CA TYR A 143 -12.85 0.66 11.22
C TYR A 143 -13.65 0.20 12.43
N CYS A 144 -13.60 -1.10 12.71
CA CYS A 144 -14.36 -1.75 13.77
C CYS A 144 -13.47 -2.09 14.96
N VAL A 145 -13.97 -1.76 16.15
CA VAL A 145 -13.41 -2.17 17.45
C VAL A 145 -14.55 -2.69 18.30
N ASP A 146 -14.48 -3.95 18.73
CA ASP A 146 -15.52 -4.63 19.50
C ASP A 146 -16.94 -4.47 18.92
N GLY A 147 -17.04 -4.55 17.59
CA GLY A 147 -18.30 -4.46 16.84
C GLY A 147 -18.84 -3.04 16.66
N LYS A 148 -18.13 -2.01 17.15
CA LYS A 148 -18.48 -0.60 16.92
C LYS A 148 -17.63 -0.04 15.79
N PHE A 149 -18.28 0.53 14.77
CA PHE A 149 -17.60 1.07 13.61
C PHE A 149 -17.38 2.59 13.72
N ASN A 150 -16.29 3.05 13.10
CA ASN A 150 -16.14 4.41 12.60
C ASN A 150 -16.01 4.35 11.08
N MET A 151 -16.79 5.15 10.35
CA MET A 151 -16.65 5.28 8.91
C MET A 151 -15.52 6.26 8.58
N ILE A 152 -14.59 5.82 7.75
CA ILE A 152 -13.42 6.59 7.32
C ILE A 152 -13.49 6.75 5.80
N THR A 153 -13.18 7.97 5.34
CA THR A 153 -13.03 8.26 3.90
C THR A 153 -11.55 8.35 3.59
N CYS A 154 -11.11 7.62 2.58
CA CYS A 154 -9.78 7.70 2.01
C CYS A 154 -9.51 9.12 1.50
N PRO A 155 -8.23 9.55 1.46
CA PRO A 155 -7.86 10.77 0.74
C PRO A 155 -8.41 10.75 -0.70
N ASP A 156 -8.77 11.92 -1.20
CA ASP A 156 -9.42 12.05 -2.51
C ASP A 156 -8.65 11.33 -3.62
N GLY A 157 -9.39 10.53 -4.39
CA GLY A 157 -8.85 9.73 -5.49
C GLY A 157 -8.19 8.41 -5.08
N LEU A 158 -8.18 8.06 -3.80
CA LEU A 158 -7.77 6.75 -3.32
C LEU A 158 -8.97 5.85 -3.02
N VAL A 159 -8.75 4.55 -3.16
CA VAL A 159 -9.72 3.47 -2.96
C VAL A 159 -9.25 2.58 -1.83
N TYR A 160 -10.17 2.20 -0.96
CA TYR A 160 -9.86 1.24 0.10
C TYR A 160 -9.58 -0.16 -0.48
N ASN A 161 -8.45 -0.74 -0.10
CA ASN A 161 -8.05 -2.08 -0.52
C ASN A 161 -8.26 -3.09 0.61
N ASP A 162 -9.26 -3.96 0.45
CA ASP A 162 -9.62 -5.00 1.44
C ASP A 162 -8.49 -5.99 1.74
N LYS A 163 -7.50 -6.15 0.85
CA LYS A 163 -6.41 -7.12 1.03
C LYS A 163 -5.28 -6.57 1.89
N THR A 164 -5.06 -5.26 1.85
CA THR A 164 -3.94 -4.62 2.54
C THR A 164 -4.41 -3.76 3.70
N GLY A 165 -5.70 -3.47 3.82
CA GLY A 165 -6.26 -2.64 4.88
C GLY A 165 -5.90 -1.16 4.75
N ILE A 166 -5.43 -0.71 3.57
CA ILE A 166 -5.02 0.67 3.33
C ILE A 166 -5.71 1.28 2.11
N CYS A 167 -5.78 2.61 2.08
CA CYS A 167 -6.18 3.36 0.90
C CYS A 167 -5.03 3.37 -0.12
N THR A 168 -5.29 2.94 -1.34
CA THR A 168 -4.31 2.95 -2.44
C THR A 168 -4.96 3.43 -3.75
N TRP A 169 -4.17 3.55 -4.81
CA TRP A 169 -4.67 3.95 -6.12
C TRP A 169 -5.67 2.93 -6.68
N PRO A 170 -6.70 3.37 -7.42
CA PRO A 170 -7.70 2.50 -8.05
C PRO A 170 -7.12 1.29 -8.81
N ASP A 171 -6.05 1.51 -9.57
CA ASP A 171 -5.35 0.49 -10.38
C ASP A 171 -4.59 -0.55 -9.53
N GLU A 172 -4.15 -0.17 -8.33
CA GLU A 172 -3.46 -1.05 -7.40
C GLU A 172 -4.46 -1.82 -6.51
N ALA A 173 -5.56 -1.19 -6.12
CA ALA A 173 -6.61 -1.81 -5.32
C ALA A 173 -7.25 -3.00 -6.05
N LYS A 174 -7.33 -2.94 -7.39
CA LYS A 174 -7.94 -3.97 -8.25
C LYS A 174 -9.35 -4.38 -7.78
N LYS A 175 -10.06 -3.43 -7.16
CA LYS A 175 -11.44 -3.60 -6.69
C LYS A 175 -12.38 -3.40 -7.88
N LYS A 176 -13.24 -4.39 -8.11
CA LYS A 176 -14.16 -4.39 -9.26
C LYS A 176 -15.12 -3.21 -9.15
N GLY A 177 -15.23 -2.40 -10.20
CA GLY A 177 -16.10 -1.21 -10.23
C GLY A 177 -15.54 -0.01 -9.47
N CYS A 178 -14.25 -0.04 -9.12
CA CYS A 178 -13.52 1.04 -8.50
C CYS A 178 -12.23 1.34 -9.27
N GLY A 179 -12.27 1.21 -10.60
CA GLY A 179 -11.16 1.61 -11.46
C GLY A 179 -11.01 3.12 -11.51
N ALA A 180 -9.89 3.61 -12.05
CA ALA A 180 -9.63 5.05 -12.11
C ALA A 180 -10.74 5.83 -12.84
N ALA A 181 -11.26 5.30 -13.95
CA ALA A 181 -12.39 5.90 -14.66
C ALA A 181 -13.69 5.92 -13.82
N ASP A 182 -13.93 4.88 -13.01
CA ASP A 182 -15.11 4.79 -12.13
C ASP A 182 -15.06 5.83 -10.99
N VAL A 183 -13.85 6.18 -10.53
CA VAL A 183 -13.63 7.08 -9.39
C VAL A 183 -13.62 8.55 -9.82
N PHE A 184 -13.08 8.85 -11.00
CA PHE A 184 -12.79 10.23 -11.41
C PHE A 184 -13.74 10.81 -12.46
N ASP A 185 -14.61 10.00 -13.08
CA ASP A 185 -15.49 10.41 -14.20
C ASP A 185 -14.73 11.18 -15.29
N PHE A 186 -13.47 10.80 -15.52
CA PHE A 186 -12.56 11.41 -16.48
C PHE A 186 -11.84 10.34 -17.27
N ASP A 187 -11.82 10.49 -18.60
CA ASP A 187 -11.08 9.62 -19.50
C ASP A 187 -9.84 10.34 -20.03
N CYS A 188 -8.69 9.66 -19.94
CA CYS A 188 -7.46 10.14 -20.51
C CYS A 188 -7.55 10.26 -22.04
N PRO A 189 -7.20 11.43 -22.62
CA PRO A 189 -7.12 11.58 -24.06
C PRO A 189 -6.19 10.54 -24.69
N ALA A 190 -6.63 9.94 -25.80
CA ALA A 190 -5.85 8.94 -26.52
C ALA A 190 -4.57 9.56 -27.09
N VAL A 191 -3.43 8.96 -26.74
CA VAL A 191 -2.10 9.42 -27.17
C VAL A 191 -1.26 8.23 -27.65
N ASN A 192 -0.18 8.51 -28.38
CA ASN A 192 0.77 7.47 -28.75
C ASN A 192 1.52 6.93 -27.51
N GLU A 193 2.09 5.73 -27.62
CA GLU A 193 2.76 5.06 -26.50
C GLU A 193 3.94 5.88 -25.94
N THR A 194 4.78 6.44 -26.83
CA THR A 194 5.94 7.25 -26.42
C THR A 194 5.56 8.45 -25.57
N PHE A 195 4.46 9.13 -25.92
CA PHE A 195 3.95 10.26 -25.15
C PHE A 195 3.22 9.80 -23.90
N GLY A 196 2.48 8.67 -23.96
CA GLY A 196 1.86 8.07 -22.77
C GLY A 196 2.86 7.74 -21.67
N LEU A 197 4.08 7.31 -22.02
CA LEU A 197 5.18 7.08 -21.07
C LEU A 197 5.65 8.35 -20.35
N THR A 198 5.33 9.54 -20.87
CA THR A 198 5.63 10.82 -20.18
C THR A 198 4.59 11.20 -19.11
N HIS A 199 3.51 10.41 -19.00
CA HIS A 199 2.39 10.65 -18.10
C HIS A 199 1.78 12.04 -18.30
N PRO A 200 1.13 12.29 -19.46
CA PRO A 200 0.64 13.61 -19.81
C PRO A 200 -0.40 14.10 -18.81
N ARG A 201 -0.47 15.43 -18.69
CA ARG A 201 -1.33 16.11 -17.73
C ARG A 201 -2.42 16.87 -18.46
N TYR A 202 -3.61 16.90 -17.86
CA TYR A 202 -4.79 17.56 -18.41
C TYR A 202 -5.53 18.29 -17.30
N ALA A 203 -5.99 19.51 -17.57
CA ALA A 203 -6.83 20.24 -16.62
C ALA A 203 -8.06 19.42 -16.20
N ASP A 204 -8.43 19.56 -14.93
CA ASP A 204 -9.73 19.09 -14.46
C ASP A 204 -10.82 20.02 -15.02
N PRO A 205 -11.87 19.50 -15.68
CA PRO A 205 -12.90 20.32 -16.32
C PRO A 205 -13.81 21.05 -15.33
N GLU A 206 -13.89 20.59 -14.08
CA GLU A 206 -14.79 21.13 -13.07
C GLU A 206 -14.05 21.94 -11.99
N ASP A 207 -12.73 21.76 -11.87
CA ASP A 207 -11.95 22.37 -10.79
C ASP A 207 -10.58 22.86 -11.26
N CYS A 208 -10.46 24.18 -11.42
CA CYS A 208 -9.20 24.82 -11.84
C CYS A 208 -8.00 24.53 -10.94
N GLN A 209 -8.20 24.19 -9.66
CA GLN A 209 -7.09 23.83 -8.77
C GLN A 209 -6.51 22.46 -9.10
N PHE A 210 -7.30 21.56 -9.69
CA PHE A 210 -6.92 20.18 -9.94
C PHE A 210 -6.63 19.91 -11.41
N PHE A 211 -5.95 18.78 -11.63
CA PHE A 211 -5.61 18.26 -12.94
C PHE A 211 -5.45 16.74 -12.85
N TYR A 212 -5.56 16.08 -13.99
CA TYR A 212 -5.33 14.65 -14.12
C TYR A 212 -3.95 14.36 -14.67
N VAL A 213 -3.25 13.42 -14.04
CA VAL A 213 -2.04 12.79 -14.58
C VAL A 213 -2.43 11.44 -15.17
N CYS A 214 -2.25 11.26 -16.47
CA CYS A 214 -2.59 10.04 -17.16
C CYS A 214 -1.41 9.06 -17.18
N ILE A 215 -1.37 8.15 -16.21
CA ILE A 215 -0.32 7.13 -16.11
C ILE A 215 -0.38 6.22 -17.35
N ASN A 216 0.77 6.04 -17.99
CA ASN A 216 0.94 5.37 -19.28
C ASN A 216 -0.01 5.87 -20.40
N GLY A 217 -0.54 7.09 -20.27
CA GLY A 217 -1.46 7.69 -21.22
C GLY A 217 -2.92 7.26 -21.11
N ASN A 218 -3.29 6.39 -20.15
CA ASN A 218 -4.65 5.84 -20.08
C ASN A 218 -5.28 5.77 -18.67
N THR A 219 -4.47 5.86 -17.60
CA THR A 219 -4.98 5.69 -16.23
C THR A 219 -4.95 7.04 -15.50
N PRO A 220 -6.10 7.72 -15.32
CA PRO A 220 -6.12 9.04 -14.72
C PRO A 220 -5.85 8.98 -13.22
N ARG A 221 -5.05 9.91 -12.72
CA ARG A 221 -4.86 10.18 -11.29
C ARG A 221 -5.06 11.66 -11.05
N ARG A 222 -6.08 12.03 -10.27
CA ARG A 222 -6.33 13.42 -9.91
C ARG A 222 -5.21 13.95 -9.01
N SER A 223 -4.78 15.17 -9.23
CA SER A 223 -3.72 15.86 -8.50
C SER A 223 -4.06 17.33 -8.40
N GLY A 224 -3.58 17.99 -7.34
CA GLY A 224 -3.90 19.38 -7.05
C GLY A 224 -2.69 20.30 -7.15
N CYS A 225 -2.92 21.50 -7.65
CA CYS A 225 -2.03 22.64 -7.44
C CYS A 225 -2.13 23.15 -5.99
N LYS A 226 -1.16 23.96 -5.58
CA LYS A 226 -1.22 24.61 -4.26
C LYS A 226 -2.43 25.55 -4.19
N LEU A 227 -2.93 25.80 -2.99
CA LEU A 227 -4.00 26.77 -2.79
C LEU A 227 -3.62 28.13 -3.40
N GLY A 228 -4.53 28.73 -4.16
CA GLY A 228 -4.32 29.97 -4.92
C GLY A 228 -3.71 29.77 -6.32
N GLN A 229 -3.25 28.57 -6.66
CA GLN A 229 -2.79 28.20 -7.99
C GLN A 229 -3.89 27.46 -8.77
N ALA A 230 -3.79 27.53 -10.10
CA ALA A 230 -4.60 26.78 -11.04
C ALA A 230 -3.70 26.04 -12.03
N PHE A 231 -4.20 24.95 -12.60
CA PHE A 231 -3.47 24.22 -13.63
C PHE A 231 -3.61 24.92 -14.99
N ASP A 232 -2.49 25.37 -15.55
CA ASP A 232 -2.41 25.92 -16.90
C ASP A 232 -2.30 24.76 -17.90
N ASP A 233 -3.38 24.50 -18.64
CA ASP A 233 -3.44 23.39 -19.60
C ASP A 233 -2.59 23.65 -20.85
N VAL A 234 -2.21 24.90 -21.14
CA VAL A 234 -1.35 25.23 -22.29
C VAL A 234 0.10 24.92 -21.95
N ASN A 235 0.57 25.37 -20.78
CA ASN A 235 1.94 25.20 -20.32
C ASN A 235 2.16 23.90 -19.52
N LYS A 236 1.10 23.13 -19.26
CA LYS A 236 1.09 21.85 -18.53
C LYS A 236 1.72 21.94 -17.14
N LYS A 237 1.47 23.04 -16.42
CA LYS A 237 2.03 23.32 -15.09
C LYS A 237 1.03 24.09 -14.22
N CYS A 238 1.21 24.02 -12.91
CA CYS A 238 0.52 24.94 -12.01
C CYS A 238 1.12 26.35 -12.12
N ASP A 239 0.26 27.36 -12.23
CA ASP A 239 0.62 28.77 -12.11
C ASP A 239 -0.42 29.47 -11.22
N TRP A 240 -0.19 30.73 -10.86
CA TRP A 240 -1.16 31.50 -10.10
C TRP A 240 -2.46 31.65 -10.88
N ALA A 241 -3.61 31.44 -10.23
CA ALA A 241 -4.90 31.41 -10.90
C ALA A 241 -5.13 32.64 -11.79
N ARG A 242 -4.77 33.84 -11.30
CA ARG A 242 -4.85 35.11 -12.04
C ARG A 242 -4.09 35.17 -13.37
N LYS A 243 -3.09 34.30 -13.57
CA LYS A 243 -2.28 34.20 -14.80
C LYS A 243 -2.81 33.16 -15.77
N VAL A 244 -3.73 32.32 -15.33
CA VAL A 244 -4.42 31.30 -16.14
C VAL A 244 -5.75 31.92 -16.59
N PRO A 245 -5.88 32.41 -17.83
CA PRO A 245 -7.01 33.25 -18.24
C PRO A 245 -8.38 32.61 -17.99
N GLU A 246 -8.50 31.30 -18.24
CA GLU A 246 -9.71 30.50 -18.01
C GLU A 246 -10.06 30.33 -16.51
N CYS A 247 -9.09 30.50 -15.62
CA CYS A 247 -9.22 30.30 -14.18
C CYS A 247 -8.91 31.56 -13.36
N ALA A 248 -8.79 32.73 -14.01
CA ALA A 248 -8.38 33.99 -13.36
C ALA A 248 -9.26 34.36 -12.17
N ASP A 249 -10.53 33.98 -12.25
CA ASP A 249 -11.57 34.29 -11.30
C ASP A 249 -11.94 33.12 -10.38
N TRP A 250 -11.27 31.98 -10.50
CA TRP A 250 -11.63 30.73 -9.80
C TRP A 250 -11.75 30.90 -8.28
N TYR A 251 -10.80 31.60 -7.66
CA TYR A 251 -10.79 31.80 -6.21
C TYR A 251 -11.60 33.01 -5.75
N LYS A 252 -12.27 33.76 -6.64
CA LYS A 252 -13.10 34.90 -6.24
C LYS A 252 -14.23 34.42 -5.33
N GLY A 253 -14.26 34.91 -4.09
CA GLY A 253 -15.23 34.50 -3.08
C GLY A 253 -14.84 33.27 -2.27
N GLN A 254 -13.79 32.54 -2.65
CA GLN A 254 -13.15 31.52 -1.81
C GLN A 254 -12.00 32.10 -0.99
N LEU A 255 -11.22 33.00 -1.60
CA LEU A 255 -10.13 33.75 -0.99
C LEU A 255 -10.31 35.24 -1.27
N THR A 256 -9.84 36.08 -0.35
CA THR A 256 -9.71 37.52 -0.58
C THR A 256 -8.48 37.82 -1.42
N ASP A 257 -8.47 38.96 -2.11
CA ASP A 257 -7.31 39.40 -2.91
C ASP A 257 -6.04 39.51 -2.05
N ALA A 258 -6.18 39.92 -0.79
CA ALA A 258 -5.07 40.02 0.16
C ALA A 258 -4.52 38.64 0.56
N GLU A 259 -5.39 37.63 0.75
CA GLU A 259 -4.96 36.26 1.04
C GLU A 259 -4.25 35.64 -0.16
N LEU A 260 -4.79 35.84 -1.37
CA LEU A 260 -4.17 35.35 -2.59
C LEU A 260 -2.81 36.01 -2.84
N ASP A 261 -2.69 37.32 -2.62
CA ASP A 261 -1.41 38.02 -2.72
C ASP A 261 -0.40 37.54 -1.66
N ALA A 262 -0.85 37.28 -0.43
CA ALA A 262 0.01 36.72 0.62
C ALA A 262 0.50 35.29 0.29
N LEU A 263 -0.30 34.49 -0.43
CA LEU A 263 0.12 33.17 -0.92
C LEU A 263 1.17 33.29 -2.04
N GLU A 264 1.00 34.25 -2.95
CA GLU A 264 1.95 34.48 -4.06
C GLU A 264 3.25 35.12 -3.60
N ASN A 265 3.15 36.03 -2.65
CA ASN A 265 4.25 36.82 -2.11
C ASN A 265 4.37 36.57 -0.60
N PRO A 266 4.81 35.36 -0.18
CA PRO A 266 4.92 35.05 1.23
C PRO A 266 5.93 36.02 1.88
N PRO A 267 5.58 36.60 3.05
CA PRO A 267 6.47 37.53 3.72
C PRO A 267 7.79 36.82 4.02
N THR A 268 8.91 37.45 3.64
CA THR A 268 10.22 36.92 3.97
C THR A 268 10.35 36.87 5.50
N ALA A 269 10.66 35.69 6.04
CA ALA A 269 10.92 35.56 7.47
C ALA A 269 12.05 36.53 7.83
N LYS A 270 11.78 37.48 8.74
CA LYS A 270 12.82 38.35 9.28
C LYS A 270 13.92 37.43 9.84
N PRO A 271 15.20 37.60 9.47
CA PRO A 271 16.26 36.83 10.08
C PRO A 271 16.18 37.05 11.59
N ALA A 272 16.12 35.95 12.34
CA ALA A 272 16.22 35.99 13.79
C ALA A 272 17.53 36.71 14.11
N GLY A 273 17.43 37.95 14.58
CA GLY A 273 18.59 38.76 14.93
C GLY A 273 19.49 37.95 15.83
N SER A 274 20.78 37.89 15.48
CA SER A 274 21.79 37.21 16.27
C SER A 274 21.67 37.68 17.72
N GLY A 275 21.26 36.76 18.59
CA GLY A 275 21.29 36.99 20.02
C GLY A 275 22.70 37.43 20.38
N GLY A 276 22.82 38.65 20.90
CA GLY A 276 24.09 39.20 21.34
C GLY A 276 24.84 38.19 22.19
N SER A 277 26.13 38.04 21.90
CA SER A 277 27.08 37.20 22.62
C SER A 277 26.93 37.41 24.14
N ARG A 278 26.22 36.50 24.83
CA ARG A 278 26.28 36.41 26.30
C ARG A 278 27.68 35.91 26.63
N ARG A 279 28.57 36.83 26.99
CA ARG A 279 29.84 36.50 27.66
C ARG A 279 29.54 35.59 28.86
N LYS A 280 30.10 34.37 28.85
CA LYS A 280 30.12 33.47 30.00
C LYS A 280 30.72 34.20 31.20
N PRO A 281 30.10 34.21 32.39
CA PRO A 281 30.77 34.67 33.59
C PRO A 281 31.88 33.68 33.97
N ASN A 282 33.04 34.24 34.32
CA ASN A 282 34.25 33.52 34.65
C ASN A 282 34.07 32.75 35.97
N ARG A 283 34.41 31.46 36.00
CA ARG A 283 34.34 30.61 37.21
C ARG A 283 35.51 30.95 38.13
N PRO A 284 35.32 31.24 39.44
CA PRO A 284 36.44 31.49 40.33
C PRO A 284 37.16 30.18 40.68
N LEU A 285 38.49 30.22 40.62
CA LEU A 285 39.40 29.17 41.09
C LEU A 285 39.26 29.04 42.61
N LYS A 286 38.87 27.86 43.09
CA LYS A 286 38.80 27.54 44.52
C LYS A 286 40.15 26.97 44.95
N GLY A 287 40.78 27.70 45.87
CA GLY A 287 42.10 27.39 46.42
C GLY A 287 42.14 26.14 47.28
N SER A 288 43.34 25.57 47.29
CA SER A 288 43.86 24.51 48.14
C SER A 288 43.79 24.85 49.63
N LYS A 289 43.46 23.86 50.45
CA LYS A 289 43.89 23.82 51.86
C LYS A 289 44.43 22.44 52.17
N ALA A 290 45.67 22.45 52.64
CA ALA A 290 46.36 21.35 53.28
C ALA A 290 45.70 21.01 54.62
N VAL A 291 45.77 19.73 54.99
CA VAL A 291 45.60 19.24 56.36
C VAL A 291 46.95 18.65 56.72
N GLU A 292 47.61 19.26 57.70
CA GLU A 292 48.78 18.73 58.41
C GLU A 292 48.31 18.05 59.70
N ASP A 293 49.19 17.16 60.17
CA ASP A 293 49.02 16.09 61.14
C ASP A 293 48.83 16.49 62.62
N GLU A 294 48.39 15.46 63.36
CA GLU A 294 48.36 15.14 64.81
C GLU A 294 49.11 16.03 65.83
N GLU A 295 48.44 16.40 66.93
CA GLU A 295 48.57 15.81 68.30
C GLU A 295 47.44 16.32 69.23
#